data_AF-A0A2P6QDJ9-F1
#
_entry.id   AF-A0A2P6QDJ9-F1
#
_cell.length_a   1.000
_cell.length_b   1.000
_cell.length_c   1.000
_cell.angle_alpha   90.00
_cell.angle_beta   90.00
_cell.angle_gamma   90.00
#
_symmetry.space_group_name_H-M   'P 1'
#
loop_
_entity.id
_entity.type
_entity.pdbx_description
1 polymer ?
#
loop_
_entity_poly.entity_id
_entity_poly.type
_entity_poly.pdbx_seq_one_letter_code
_entity_poly.pdbx_strand_id
1 'polypeptide(L)'
;MIAPVVLALTVGFLGWAYQALKPPPPKICGSPGGPPVTSPRVKLSDGRYLAYREFGVPKEEAKHKIIIIHGFSSSKDLALPVSQQVIFLNSLTS
;
A
#
# COMPACT_ATOMS: atom_id res chain seq x y z
N MET A 1 13.55 -46.08 12.11
CA MET A 1 13.69 -45.77 10.66
C MET A 1 12.44 -45.12 10.04
N ILE A 2 11.21 -45.40 10.50
CA ILE A 2 9.98 -44.85 9.89
C ILE A 2 9.68 -43.39 10.30
N ALA A 3 9.81 -43.06 11.59
CA ALA A 3 9.55 -41.71 12.10
C ALA A 3 10.30 -40.56 11.37
N PRO A 4 11.62 -40.66 11.07
CA PRO A 4 12.31 -39.60 10.33
C PRO A 4 11.83 -39.45 8.89
N VAL A 5 11.39 -40.54 8.25
CA VAL A 5 10.84 -40.50 6.89
C VAL A 5 9.49 -39.78 6.87
N VAL A 6 8.61 -40.09 7.83
CA VAL A 6 7.31 -39.42 7.97
C VAL A 6 7.51 -37.92 8.23
N LEU A 7 8.44 -37.55 9.10
CA LEU A 7 8.76 -36.14 9.38
C LEU A 7 9.27 -35.41 8.12
N ALA A 8 10.19 -36.03 7.38
CA ALA A 8 10.74 -35.44 6.16
C ALA A 8 9.66 -35.22 5.08
N LEU A 9 8.79 -36.21 4.86
CA LEU A 9 7.67 -36.07 3.93
C LEU A 9 6.72 -34.96 4.36
N THR A 10 6.38 -34.89 5.65
CA THR A 10 5.46 -33.88 6.19
C THR A 10 6.01 -32.47 5.99
N VAL A 11 7.28 -32.23 6.31
CA VAL A 11 7.93 -30.93 6.12
C VAL A 11 8.04 -30.58 4.64
N GLY A 12 8.37 -31.54 3.78
CA GLY A 12 8.44 -31.34 2.33
C GLY A 12 7.08 -30.95 1.74
N PHE A 13 6.01 -31.65 2.11
CA PHE A 13 4.65 -31.32 1.68
C PHE A 13 4.20 -29.95 2.21
N LEU A 14 4.51 -29.60 3.47
CA LEU A 14 4.22 -28.27 4.02
C LEU A 14 4.95 -27.16 3.25
N GLY A 15 6.23 -27.37 2.94
CA GLY A 15 7.03 -26.42 2.17
C GLY A 15 6.49 -26.22 0.75
N TRP A 16 6.10 -27.30 0.08
CA TRP A 16 5.49 -27.24 -1.24
C TRP A 16 4.14 -26.51 -1.20
N ALA A 17 3.27 -26.85 -0.24
CA ALA A 17 1.97 -26.18 -0.08
C ALA A 17 2.14 -24.68 0.20
N TYR A 18 3.09 -24.31 1.06
CA TYR A 18 3.40 -22.91 1.34
C TYR A 18 3.83 -22.14 0.08
N GLN A 19 4.70 -22.71 -0.75
CA GLN A 19 5.11 -22.08 -2.00
C GLN A 19 3.98 -22.00 -3.02
N ALA A 20 3.12 -23.02 -3.10
CA ALA A 20 1.97 -23.04 -4.01
C ALA A 20 0.88 -22.03 -3.62
N LEU A 21 0.72 -21.77 -2.32
CA LEU A 21 -0.27 -20.83 -1.79
C LEU A 21 0.26 -19.40 -1.69
N LYS A 22 1.57 -19.18 -1.84
CA LYS A 22 2.13 -17.84 -1.87
C LYS A 22 1.61 -17.10 -3.10
N PRO A 23 0.96 -15.94 -2.93
CA PRO A 23 0.60 -15.13 -4.08
C PRO A 23 1.87 -14.67 -4.81
N PRO A 24 1.80 -14.49 -6.14
CA PRO A 24 2.90 -13.88 -6.87
C PRO A 24 3.18 -12.48 -6.29
N PRO A 25 4.44 -12.00 -6.37
CA PRO A 25 4.76 -10.64 -5.99
C PRO A 25 3.82 -9.63 -6.68
N PRO A 26 3.27 -8.65 -5.94
CA PRO A 26 2.43 -7.62 -6.54
C PRO A 26 3.14 -6.92 -7.69
N LYS A 27 2.42 -6.68 -8.78
CA LYS A 27 2.96 -5.93 -9.92
C LYS A 27 3.00 -4.44 -9.60
N ILE A 28 4.06 -3.78 -10.00
CA ILE A 28 4.23 -2.34 -9.82
C ILE A 28 3.22 -1.61 -10.71
N CYS A 29 2.42 -0.71 -10.13
CA CYS A 29 1.50 0.11 -10.91
C CYS A 29 2.28 0.99 -11.91
N GLY A 30 1.90 0.93 -13.19
CA GLY A 30 2.57 1.61 -14.31
C GLY A 30 3.63 0.78 -15.03
N SER A 31 3.94 -0.43 -14.57
CA SER A 31 4.81 -1.37 -15.29
C SER A 31 4.07 -2.14 -16.39
N PRO A 32 4.77 -2.68 -17.41
CA PRO A 32 4.15 -3.52 -18.44
C PRO A 32 3.35 -4.69 -17.83
N GLY A 33 2.05 -4.76 -18.14
CA GLY A 33 1.14 -5.78 -17.60
C GLY A 33 0.79 -5.62 -16.11
N GLY A 34 1.19 -4.51 -15.48
CA GLY A 34 0.79 -4.12 -14.13
C GLY A 34 -0.47 -3.23 -14.14
N PRO A 35 -1.02 -2.91 -12.95
CA PRO A 35 -2.15 -2.01 -12.83
C PRO A 35 -1.81 -0.59 -13.30
N PRO A 36 -2.78 0.23 -13.72
CA PRO A 36 -2.52 1.63 -14.04
C PRO A 36 -2.19 2.45 -12.79
N VAL A 37 -1.51 3.59 -12.98
CA VAL A 37 -1.34 4.59 -11.93
C VAL A 37 -2.61 5.42 -11.82
N THR A 38 -3.33 5.31 -10.70
CA THR A 38 -4.65 5.94 -10.50
C THR A 38 -4.65 7.12 -9.54
N SER A 39 -3.52 7.47 -8.96
CA SER A 39 -3.42 8.58 -8.00
C SER A 39 -2.20 9.44 -8.27
N PRO A 40 -2.25 10.74 -7.93
CA PRO A 40 -1.08 11.62 -7.96
C PRO A 40 0.08 11.04 -7.15
N ARG A 41 1.30 11.37 -7.58
CA ARG A 41 2.53 10.92 -6.91
C ARG A 41 3.57 12.03 -6.91
N VAL A 42 4.34 12.09 -5.82
CA VAL A 42 5.55 12.90 -5.73
C VAL A 42 6.75 11.98 -5.90
N LYS A 43 7.69 12.36 -6.77
CA LYS A 43 8.97 11.65 -6.90
C LYS A 43 9.92 12.14 -5.81
N LEU A 44 10.43 11.23 -5.00
CA LEU A 44 11.43 11.50 -3.98
C LEU A 44 12.83 11.64 -4.62
N SER A 45 13.78 12.19 -3.88
CA SER A 45 15.16 12.39 -4.34
C SER A 45 15.88 11.09 -4.69
N ASP A 46 15.51 9.98 -4.04
CA ASP A 46 16.03 8.63 -4.30
C ASP A 46 15.34 7.92 -5.49
N GLY A 47 14.40 8.60 -6.16
CA GLY A 47 13.68 8.09 -7.32
C GLY A 47 12.41 7.29 -7.01
N ARG A 48 12.10 7.00 -5.74
CA ARG A 48 10.83 6.36 -5.35
C ARG A 48 9.66 7.34 -5.52
N TYR A 49 8.45 6.79 -5.63
CA TYR A 49 7.23 7.60 -5.74
C TYR A 49 6.37 7.44 -4.51
N LEU A 50 5.98 8.56 -3.90
CA LEU A 50 5.02 8.62 -2.81
C LEU A 50 3.65 8.95 -3.40
N ALA A 51 2.69 8.03 -3.30
CA ALA A 51 1.32 8.29 -3.75
C ALA A 51 0.58 9.11 -2.71
N TYR A 52 -0.27 10.02 -3.16
CA TYR A 52 -1.06 10.84 -2.24
C TYR A 52 -2.48 11.06 -2.74
N ARG A 53 -3.34 11.49 -1.83
CA ARG A 53 -4.69 11.95 -2.13
C ARG A 53 -5.00 13.23 -1.39
N GLU A 54 -5.65 14.16 -2.08
CA GLU A 54 -6.09 15.43 -1.53
C GLU A 54 -7.61 15.49 -1.40
N PHE A 55 -8.10 16.10 -0.32
CA PHE A 55 -9.51 16.27 -0.03
C PHE A 55 -9.79 17.64 0.60
N GLY A 56 -11.04 18.09 0.48
CA GLY A 56 -11.49 19.37 1.03
C GLY A 56 -11.43 20.50 0.00
N VAL A 57 -11.26 21.72 0.49
CA VAL A 57 -11.13 22.91 -0.37
C VAL A 57 -9.70 23.02 -0.94
N PRO A 58 -9.51 23.74 -2.06
CA PRO A 58 -8.18 24.00 -2.62
C PRO A 58 -7.20 24.51 -1.55
N LYS A 59 -5.92 24.14 -1.68
CA LYS A 59 -4.86 24.48 -0.71
C LYS A 59 -4.71 25.99 -0.50
N GLU A 60 -5.03 26.76 -1.53
CA GLU A 60 -4.94 28.23 -1.56
C GLU A 60 -6.10 28.87 -0.77
N GLU A 61 -7.23 28.19 -0.66
CA GLU A 61 -8.46 28.66 0.00
C GLU A 61 -8.62 28.08 1.43
N ALA A 62 -7.90 27.00 1.73
CA ALA A 62 -8.01 26.32 3.01
C ALA A 62 -7.51 27.15 4.20
N LYS A 63 -8.32 27.26 5.24
CA LYS A 63 -7.92 27.87 6.52
C LYS A 63 -6.89 27.03 7.26
N HIS A 64 -6.95 25.71 7.09
CA HIS A 64 -6.06 24.75 7.74
C HIS A 64 -5.55 23.71 6.74
N LYS A 65 -4.28 23.33 6.86
CA LYS A 65 -3.64 22.29 6.05
C LYS A 65 -3.21 21.15 6.97
N ILE A 66 -3.71 19.95 6.67
CA ILE A 66 -3.46 18.76 7.48
C ILE A 66 -2.83 17.70 6.59
N ILE A 67 -1.70 17.15 7.02
CA ILE A 67 -1.03 16.01 6.38
C ILE A 67 -1.25 14.79 7.26
N ILE A 68 -1.72 13.70 6.66
CA ILE A 68 -1.94 12.43 7.35
C ILE A 68 -0.95 11.40 6.84
N ILE A 69 -0.32 10.74 7.80
CA ILE A 69 0.43 9.51 7.59
C ILE A 69 -0.42 8.39 8.16
N HIS A 70 -0.82 7.45 7.32
CA HIS A 70 -1.66 6.33 7.76
C HIS A 70 -0.83 5.27 8.50
N GLY A 71 -1.50 4.47 9.33
CA GLY A 71 -0.89 3.34 10.01
C GLY A 71 -0.58 2.16 9.09
N PHE A 72 0.06 1.14 9.65
CA PHE A 72 0.27 -0.15 8.98
C PHE A 72 -1.07 -0.76 8.55
N SER A 73 -1.10 -1.44 7.40
CA SER A 73 -2.32 -2.03 6.79
C SER A 73 -3.42 -1.01 6.42
N SER A 74 -3.06 0.27 6.27
CA SER A 74 -3.94 1.34 5.75
C SER A 74 -3.35 1.94 4.46
N SER A 75 -3.99 2.97 3.91
CA SER A 75 -3.52 3.67 2.71
C SER A 75 -3.90 5.15 2.73
N LYS A 76 -3.46 5.89 1.71
CA LYS A 76 -3.90 7.26 1.42
C LYS A 76 -5.43 7.42 1.31
N ASP A 77 -6.18 6.33 1.16
CA ASP A 77 -7.65 6.32 1.03
C ASP A 77 -8.36 6.19 2.38
N LEU A 78 -7.63 6.27 3.50
CA LEU A 78 -8.20 6.37 4.83
C LEU A 78 -9.19 7.55 4.91
N ALA A 79 -10.45 7.24 5.22
CA ALA A 79 -11.48 8.25 5.43
C ALA A 79 -11.41 8.77 6.87
N LEU A 80 -11.18 10.08 7.03
CA LEU A 80 -11.27 10.75 8.33
C LEU A 80 -12.58 11.54 8.46
N PRO A 81 -13.22 11.52 9.64
CA PRO A 81 -14.43 12.28 9.92
C PRO A 81 -14.09 13.75 10.21
N VAL A 82 -13.52 14.43 9.22
CA VAL A 82 -13.10 15.82 9.34
C VAL A 82 -13.87 16.69 8.34
N SER A 83 -14.25 17.90 8.76
CA SER A 83 -15.04 18.81 7.91
C SER A 83 -14.25 19.25 6.68
N GLN A 84 -14.72 18.86 5.50
CA GLN A 84 -14.08 19.17 4.21
C GLN A 84 -14.25 20.63 3.76
N GLN A 85 -15.07 21.43 4.46
CA GLN A 85 -15.42 22.79 4.03
C GLN A 85 -14.37 23.85 4.36
N VAL A 86 -13.44 23.56 5.28
CA VAL A 86 -12.48 24.57 5.79
C VAL A 86 -11.03 24.09 5.81
N ILE A 87 -10.80 22.84 5.41
CA ILE A 87 -9.49 22.22 5.44
C ILE A 87 -9.07 21.78 4.05
N PHE A 88 -7.76 21.68 3.88
CA PHE A 88 -7.12 20.89 2.86
C PHE A 88 -6.42 19.71 3.54
N LEU A 89 -6.74 18.50 3.09
CA LEU A 89 -6.25 17.25 3.65
C LEU A 89 -5.39 16.52 2.62
N ASN A 90 -4.16 16.17 2.96
CA ASN A 90 -3.28 15.37 2.12
C ASN A 90 -2.89 14.07 2.85
N SER A 91 -3.16 12.93 2.23
CA SER A 91 -2.86 11.60 2.80
C SER A 91 -1.83 10.88 1.94
N LEU A 92 -0.76 10.39 2.56
CA LEU A 92 0.43 9.86 1.89
C LEU A 92 0.55 8.33 2.04
N THR A 93 0.90 7.63 0.96
CA THR A 93 1.18 6.18 0.90
C THR A 93 2.54 5.96 0.23
N SER A 94 3.40 5.17 0.86
CA SER A 94 4.70 4.74 0.31
C SER A 94 4.57 3.78 -0.87
#